data_AF-A0AAX2A5I4-F1
#
_entry.id   AF-A0AAX2A5I4-F1
#
_cell.length_a   1.000
_cell.length_b   1.000
_cell.length_c   1.000
_cell.angle_alpha   90.00
_cell.angle_beta   90.00
_cell.angle_gamma   90.00
#
_symmetry.space_group_name_H-M   'P 1'
#
loop_
_entity.id
_entity.type
_entity.pdbx_description
1 polymer ?
#
loop_
_entity_poly.entity_id
_entity_poly.type
_entity_poly.pdbx_seq_one_letter_code
_entity_poly.pdbx_strand_id
1 'polypeptide(L)'
;ISPWGKIKLGPDHSEPEYSFSSWFAMLFSAGYGIALLFFGVAEPILHYSTPPQGAALTVDAAKQAMQISYFHWGFHIWGIYGLTGLALAYFAFRHGLPLSMKSSLFPFIGDKIYGATGHIVDTFSILGTVFGIATTLGLSVAQINAGINYLW
;
A
#
# COMPACT_ATOMS: atom_id res chain seq x y z
N ILE A 1 13.38 -0.54 -17.45
CA ILE A 1 14.02 0.77 -17.74
C ILE A 1 15.48 0.75 -17.29
N SER A 2 15.78 0.47 -16.03
CA SER A 2 17.16 0.26 -15.57
C SER A 2 17.61 -1.21 -15.72
N PRO A 3 18.94 -1.49 -15.79
CA PRO A 3 19.47 -2.85 -15.76
C PRO A 3 19.07 -3.65 -14.51
N TRP A 4 18.81 -2.96 -13.39
CA TRP A 4 18.41 -3.53 -12.11
C TRP A 4 17.11 -4.34 -12.18
N GLY A 5 16.21 -4.02 -13.12
CA GLY A 5 14.97 -4.78 -13.31
C GLY A 5 15.15 -6.20 -13.87
N LYS A 6 16.37 -6.58 -14.28
CA LYS A 6 16.68 -7.95 -14.73
C LYS A 6 17.10 -8.87 -13.58
N ILE A 7 17.32 -8.33 -12.38
CA ILE A 7 17.76 -9.11 -11.22
C ILE A 7 16.58 -9.91 -10.68
N LYS A 8 16.77 -11.22 -10.52
CA LYS A 8 15.79 -12.09 -9.88
C LYS A 8 15.75 -11.84 -8.36
N LEU A 9 14.55 -11.81 -7.79
CA LEU A 9 14.31 -11.70 -6.34
C LEU A 9 14.49 -13.08 -5.69
N GLY A 10 15.72 -13.57 -5.72
CA GLY A 10 16.11 -14.93 -5.36
C GLY A 10 17.48 -15.27 -5.98
N PRO A 11 17.99 -16.50 -5.79
CA PRO A 11 19.18 -16.99 -6.48
C PRO A 11 19.08 -16.85 -8.01
N ASP A 12 20.21 -16.75 -8.72
CA ASP A 12 20.20 -16.55 -10.19
C ASP A 12 19.48 -17.67 -10.96
N HIS A 13 19.49 -18.88 -10.41
CA HIS A 13 18.83 -20.05 -10.97
C HIS A 13 17.38 -20.24 -10.46
N SER A 14 16.86 -19.34 -9.62
CA SER A 14 15.49 -19.48 -9.11
C SER A 14 14.46 -19.25 -10.21
N GLU A 15 13.34 -19.96 -10.09
CA GLU A 15 12.14 -19.79 -10.93
C GLU A 15 10.96 -19.30 -10.07
N PRO A 16 9.97 -18.61 -10.66
CA PRO A 16 8.77 -18.20 -9.92
C PRO A 16 8.01 -19.41 -9.37
N GLU A 17 7.65 -19.35 -8.08
CA GLU A 17 6.86 -20.40 -7.43
C GLU A 17 5.41 -20.46 -7.95
N TYR A 18 4.87 -19.31 -8.38
CA TYR A 18 3.52 -19.17 -8.91
C TYR A 18 3.54 -18.80 -10.37
N SER A 19 2.55 -19.31 -11.12
CA SER A 19 2.29 -18.82 -12.48
C SER A 19 1.95 -17.33 -12.45
N PHE A 20 2.18 -16.64 -13.57
CA PHE A 20 1.90 -15.21 -13.68
C PHE A 20 0.42 -14.88 -13.41
N SER A 21 -0.51 -15.71 -13.88
CA SER A 21 -1.95 -15.51 -13.65
C SER A 21 -2.32 -15.63 -12.18
N SER A 22 -1.79 -16.64 -11.47
CA SER A 22 -2.02 -16.81 -10.04
C SER A 22 -1.40 -15.68 -9.23
N TRP A 23 -0.16 -15.29 -9.54
CA TRP A 23 0.50 -14.14 -8.90
C TRP A 23 -0.28 -12.85 -9.10
N PHE A 24 -0.75 -12.60 -10.32
CA PHE A 24 -1.58 -11.44 -10.63
C PHE A 24 -2.89 -11.46 -9.85
N ALA A 25 -3.57 -12.61 -9.75
CA ALA A 25 -4.78 -12.74 -8.96
C ALA A 25 -4.54 -12.46 -7.46
N MET A 26 -3.42 -12.93 -6.89
CA MET A 26 -3.06 -12.64 -5.50
C MET A 26 -2.87 -11.15 -5.25
N LEU A 27 -2.29 -10.41 -6.22
CA LEU A 27 -2.11 -8.95 -6.11
C LEU A 27 -3.46 -8.22 -5.96
N PHE A 28 -4.47 -8.61 -6.74
CA PHE A 28 -5.81 -8.04 -6.64
C PHE A 28 -6.53 -8.44 -5.35
N SER A 29 -6.40 -9.70 -4.95
CA SER A 29 -6.97 -10.19 -3.69
C SER A 29 -6.40 -9.49 -2.47
N ALA A 30 -5.11 -9.13 -2.49
CA ALA A 30 -4.47 -8.40 -1.40
C ALA A 30 -4.75 -6.89 -1.45
N GLY A 31 -4.90 -6.31 -2.65
CA GLY A 31 -4.98 -4.86 -2.85
C GLY A 31 -6.39 -4.25 -2.72
N TYR A 32 -7.45 -5.00 -3.04
CA TYR A 32 -8.82 -4.47 -2.97
C TYR A 32 -9.42 -4.64 -1.56
N GLY A 33 -9.20 -3.63 -0.71
CA GLY A 33 -9.75 -3.57 0.65
C GLY A 33 -11.00 -2.70 0.81
N ILE A 34 -11.53 -2.65 2.04
CA ILE A 34 -12.66 -1.80 2.45
C ILE A 34 -12.44 -0.31 2.12
N ALA A 35 -11.19 0.15 2.09
CA ALA A 35 -10.89 1.55 1.83
C ALA A 35 -11.42 2.00 0.46
N LEU A 36 -11.38 1.14 -0.57
CA LEU A 36 -11.99 1.42 -1.86
C LEU A 36 -13.52 1.38 -1.83
N LEU A 37 -14.12 0.53 -0.99
CA LEU A 37 -15.58 0.50 -0.81
C LEU A 37 -16.10 1.77 -0.12
N PHE A 38 -15.33 2.33 0.81
CA PHE A 38 -15.69 3.55 1.52
C PHE A 38 -15.35 4.80 0.68
N PHE A 39 -14.07 4.98 0.36
CA PHE A 39 -13.57 6.19 -0.29
C PHE A 39 -13.78 6.20 -1.81
N GLY A 40 -13.98 5.05 -2.45
CA GLY A 40 -14.24 5.00 -3.89
C GLY A 40 -15.49 5.78 -4.31
N VAL A 41 -16.45 5.96 -3.41
CA VAL A 41 -17.63 6.80 -3.62
C VAL A 41 -17.53 8.11 -2.81
N ALA A 42 -17.13 8.03 -1.54
CA ALA A 42 -17.14 9.19 -0.66
C ALA A 42 -16.19 10.30 -1.12
N GLU A 43 -14.96 9.96 -1.54
CA GLU A 43 -13.93 10.95 -1.85
C GLU A 43 -14.24 11.76 -3.12
N PRO A 44 -14.64 11.16 -4.27
CA PRO A 44 -15.08 11.94 -5.43
C PRO A 44 -16.27 12.86 -5.12
N ILE A 45 -17.24 12.39 -4.35
CA ILE A 45 -18.43 13.19 -3.99
C ILE A 45 -18.04 14.37 -3.09
N LEU A 46 -17.16 14.14 -2.11
CA LEU A 46 -16.66 15.19 -1.22
C LEU A 46 -15.88 16.24 -2.00
N HIS A 47 -14.97 15.85 -2.89
CA HIS A 47 -14.23 16.80 -3.72
C HIS A 47 -15.10 17.50 -4.77
N TYR A 48 -16.20 16.89 -5.20
CA TYR A 48 -17.16 17.54 -6.11
C TYR A 48 -18.00 18.61 -5.40
N SER A 49 -18.43 18.33 -4.16
CA SER A 49 -19.24 19.24 -3.35
C SER A 49 -18.42 20.34 -2.66
N THR A 50 -17.16 20.06 -2.35
CA THR A 50 -16.23 21.02 -1.75
C THR A 50 -14.87 20.93 -2.47
N PRO A 51 -14.78 21.43 -3.71
CA PRO A 51 -13.54 21.34 -4.48
C PRO A 51 -12.45 22.22 -3.84
N PRO A 52 -11.17 21.79 -3.88
CA PRO A 52 -10.07 22.59 -3.38
C PRO A 52 -9.96 23.97 -4.04
N GLN A 53 -10.42 24.08 -5.29
CA GLN A 53 -10.38 25.31 -6.08
C GLN A 53 -11.62 25.42 -6.96
N GLY A 54 -12.18 26.63 -7.07
CA GLY A 54 -13.32 26.91 -7.95
C GLY A 54 -14.69 26.65 -7.31
N ALA A 55 -15.73 26.74 -8.13
CA ALA A 55 -17.11 26.57 -7.69
C ALA A 55 -17.51 25.09 -7.61
N ALA A 56 -18.13 24.73 -6.48
CA ALA A 56 -18.69 23.40 -6.25
C ALA A 56 -19.78 23.02 -7.27
N LEU A 57 -20.00 21.71 -7.42
CA LEU A 57 -21.10 21.14 -8.20
C LEU A 57 -21.10 21.56 -9.69
N THR A 58 -19.91 21.79 -10.25
CA THR A 58 -19.70 22.12 -11.68
C THR A 58 -19.00 20.97 -12.42
N VAL A 59 -19.14 20.93 -13.75
CA VAL A 59 -18.43 19.93 -14.57
C VAL A 59 -16.91 19.94 -14.32
N ASP A 60 -16.33 21.12 -14.08
CA ASP A 60 -14.90 21.23 -13.80
C ASP A 60 -14.55 20.74 -12.38
N ALA A 61 -15.41 20.98 -11.39
CA ALA A 61 -15.27 20.36 -10.06
C ALA A 61 -15.35 18.82 -10.14
N ALA A 62 -16.21 18.27 -11.00
CA ALA A 62 -16.31 16.81 -11.18
C ALA A 62 -15.02 16.22 -11.78
N LYS A 63 -14.43 16.89 -12.78
CA LYS A 63 -13.13 16.50 -13.34
C LYS A 63 -12.04 16.55 -12.28
N GLN A 64 -11.97 17.64 -11.51
CA GLN A 64 -10.98 17.81 -10.45
C GLN A 64 -11.12 16.73 -9.36
N ALA A 65 -12.35 16.42 -8.95
CA ALA A 65 -12.63 15.38 -7.97
C ALA A 65 -12.13 14.00 -8.41
N MET A 66 -12.37 13.63 -9.66
CA MET A 66 -11.86 12.37 -10.23
C MET A 66 -10.33 12.38 -10.35
N GLN A 67 -9.72 13.51 -10.73
CA GLN A 67 -8.26 13.63 -10.79
C GLN A 67 -7.61 13.39 -9.42
N ILE A 68 -8.16 13.98 -8.35
CA ILE A 68 -7.65 13.80 -6.99
C ILE A 68 -7.83 12.34 -6.55
N SER A 69 -9.01 11.76 -6.81
CA SER A 69 -9.30 10.37 -6.44
C SER A 69 -8.35 9.39 -7.16
N TYR A 70 -8.08 9.60 -8.46
CA TYR A 70 -7.09 8.80 -9.18
C TYR A 70 -5.66 9.03 -8.71
N PHE A 71 -5.33 10.23 -8.24
CA PHE A 71 -4.01 10.48 -7.66
C PHE A 71 -3.81 9.71 -6.35
N HIS A 72 -4.80 9.71 -5.46
CA HIS A 72 -4.71 9.00 -4.18
C HIS A 72 -4.75 7.47 -4.34
N TRP A 73 -5.62 6.94 -5.18
CA TRP A 73 -5.89 5.50 -5.31
C TRP A 73 -5.26 4.83 -6.53
N GLY A 74 -4.63 5.61 -7.41
CA GLY A 74 -3.94 5.13 -8.60
C GLY A 74 -2.47 4.81 -8.33
N PHE A 75 -1.60 5.13 -9.29
CA PHE A 75 -0.20 4.69 -9.27
C PHE A 75 0.61 5.13 -8.05
N HIS A 76 0.24 6.23 -7.38
CA HIS A 76 1.01 6.76 -6.26
C HIS A 76 1.12 5.75 -5.10
N ILE A 77 -0.02 5.23 -4.61
CA ILE A 77 -0.04 4.28 -3.50
C ILE A 77 0.62 2.95 -3.87
N TRP A 78 0.36 2.46 -5.10
CA TRP A 78 0.98 1.25 -5.63
C TRP A 78 2.50 1.38 -5.78
N GLY A 79 3.00 2.59 -6.06
CA GLY A 79 4.44 2.88 -6.08
C GLY A 79 5.08 2.67 -4.70
N ILE A 80 4.42 3.09 -3.63
CA ILE A 80 4.89 2.90 -2.25
C ILE A 80 4.92 1.41 -1.89
N TYR A 81 3.85 0.67 -2.22
CA TYR A 81 3.79 -0.78 -2.00
C TYR A 81 4.84 -1.54 -2.81
N GLY A 82 5.00 -1.19 -4.09
CA GLY A 82 5.99 -1.77 -4.97
C GLY A 82 7.40 -1.54 -4.46
N LEU A 83 7.73 -0.34 -4.01
CA LEU A 83 9.04 -0.02 -3.43
C LEU A 83 9.30 -0.82 -2.14
N THR A 84 8.33 -0.86 -1.24
CA THR A 84 8.47 -1.54 0.06
C THR A 84 8.57 -3.06 -0.13
N GLY A 85 7.69 -3.63 -0.95
CA GLY A 85 7.70 -5.04 -1.30
C GLY A 85 9.00 -5.45 -2.02
N LEU A 86 9.50 -4.61 -2.93
CA LEU A 86 10.78 -4.84 -3.59
C LEU A 86 11.95 -4.83 -2.61
N ALA A 87 12.00 -3.86 -1.68
CA ALA A 87 13.05 -3.79 -0.67
C ALA A 87 13.08 -5.06 0.20
N LEU A 88 11.91 -5.46 0.73
CA LEU A 88 11.79 -6.67 1.54
C LEU A 88 12.16 -7.93 0.75
N ALA A 89 11.61 -8.10 -0.45
CA ALA A 89 11.87 -9.26 -1.28
C ALA A 89 13.34 -9.36 -1.70
N TYR A 90 13.97 -8.23 -2.04
CA TYR A 90 15.38 -8.20 -2.40
C TYR A 90 16.27 -8.63 -1.23
N PHE A 91 16.13 -8.03 -0.05
CA PHE A 91 17.00 -8.39 1.07
C PHE A 91 16.70 -9.78 1.65
N ALA A 92 15.43 -10.18 1.68
CA ALA A 92 15.05 -11.49 2.21
C ALA A 92 15.43 -12.63 1.26
N PHE A 93 15.04 -12.55 -0.02
CA PHE A 93 15.18 -13.68 -0.94
C PHE A 93 16.51 -13.69 -1.70
N ARG A 94 17.09 -12.51 -2.00
CA ARG A 94 18.40 -12.45 -2.70
C ARG A 94 19.57 -12.52 -1.73
N HIS A 95 19.47 -11.85 -0.58
CA HIS A 95 20.57 -11.74 0.40
C HIS A 95 20.39 -12.62 1.64
N GLY A 96 19.29 -13.36 1.75
CA GLY A 96 19.06 -14.28 2.87
C GLY A 96 18.90 -13.59 4.23
N LEU A 97 18.57 -12.30 4.25
CA LEU A 97 18.34 -11.55 5.47
C LEU A 97 16.93 -11.83 6.03
N PRO A 98 16.67 -11.54 7.32
CA PRO A 98 15.33 -11.69 7.88
C PRO A 98 14.27 -10.91 7.07
N LEU A 99 13.08 -11.47 6.89
CA LEU A 99 11.95 -10.79 6.24
C LEU A 99 11.37 -9.73 7.18
N SER A 100 12.06 -8.59 7.29
CA SER A 100 11.69 -7.48 8.16
C SER A 100 12.21 -6.14 7.65
N MET A 101 11.59 -5.03 8.05
CA MET A 101 11.91 -3.70 7.55
C MET A 101 13.34 -3.27 7.89
N LYS A 102 13.88 -3.68 9.05
CA LYS A 102 15.29 -3.46 9.39
C LYS A 102 16.27 -3.95 8.33
N SER A 103 15.95 -5.02 7.59
CA SER A 103 16.84 -5.61 6.58
C SER A 103 17.05 -4.67 5.39
N SER A 104 16.10 -3.76 5.13
CA SER A 104 16.25 -2.71 4.12
C SER A 104 17.36 -1.71 4.43
N LEU A 105 17.78 -1.61 5.70
CA LEU A 105 18.84 -0.72 6.15
C LEU A 105 20.22 -1.36 6.12
N PHE A 106 20.31 -2.67 5.85
CA PHE A 106 21.59 -3.40 5.82
C PHE A 106 22.68 -2.72 4.96
N PRO A 107 22.40 -2.17 3.76
CA PRO A 107 23.42 -1.47 2.97
C PRO A 107 24.05 -0.25 3.65
N PHE A 108 23.34 0.36 4.61
CA PHE A 108 23.78 1.59 5.26
C PHE A 108 24.41 1.33 6.63
N ILE A 109 23.89 0.35 7.39
CA ILE A 109 24.30 0.12 8.78
C ILE A 109 24.90 -1.27 9.03
N GLY A 110 24.95 -2.15 8.02
CA GLY A 110 25.51 -3.50 8.12
C GLY A 110 24.85 -4.33 9.21
N ASP A 111 25.66 -5.07 9.98
CA ASP A 111 25.19 -5.95 11.06
C ASP A 111 24.49 -5.22 12.22
N LYS A 112 24.53 -3.88 12.26
CA LYS A 112 23.76 -3.10 13.25
C LYS A 112 22.24 -3.26 13.08
N ILE A 113 21.76 -3.85 11.99
CA ILE A 113 20.36 -4.26 11.85
C ILE A 113 19.92 -5.25 12.95
N TYR A 114 20.86 -6.03 13.52
CA TYR A 114 20.54 -7.00 14.58
C TYR A 114 20.55 -6.38 15.98
N GLY A 115 20.92 -5.11 16.11
CA GLY A 115 20.94 -4.38 17.38
C GLY A 115 19.79 -3.39 17.53
N ALA A 116 19.93 -2.48 18.51
CA ALA A 116 18.91 -1.50 18.87
C ALA A 116 18.42 -0.66 17.67
N THR A 117 19.32 -0.28 16.76
CA THR A 117 18.96 0.51 15.56
C THR A 117 17.98 -0.21 14.64
N GLY A 118 18.12 -1.52 14.44
CA GLY A 118 17.17 -2.29 13.65
C GLY A 118 15.85 -2.51 14.40
N HIS A 119 15.91 -2.76 15.71
CA HIS A 119 14.71 -2.91 16.54
C HIS A 119 13.82 -1.67 16.56
N ILE A 120 14.42 -0.47 16.58
CA ILE A 120 13.67 0.80 16.49
C ILE A 120 12.85 0.84 15.19
N VAL A 121 13.48 0.50 14.06
CA VAL A 121 12.84 0.55 12.74
C VAL A 121 11.73 -0.48 12.61
N ASP A 122 11.97 -1.70 13.08
CA ASP A 122 10.94 -2.74 13.13
C ASP A 122 9.77 -2.31 14.04
N THR A 123 10.07 -1.68 15.19
CA THR A 123 9.04 -1.17 16.10
C THR A 123 8.15 -0.13 15.41
N PHE A 124 8.74 0.87 14.73
CA PHE A 124 7.96 1.85 13.97
C PHE A 124 7.15 1.20 12.85
N SER A 125 7.72 0.21 12.16
CA SER A 125 7.04 -0.51 11.08
C SER A 125 5.84 -1.31 11.59
N ILE A 126 5.99 -1.98 12.73
CA ILE A 126 4.91 -2.71 13.40
C ILE A 126 3.83 -1.74 13.88
N LEU A 127 4.21 -0.64 14.54
CA LEU A 127 3.26 0.38 15.00
C LEU A 127 2.48 0.98 13.82
N GLY A 128 3.16 1.34 12.73
CA GLY A 128 2.51 1.85 11.51
C GLY A 128 1.53 0.84 10.93
N THR A 129 1.90 -0.44 10.90
CA THR A 129 1.01 -1.53 10.45
C THR A 129 -0.21 -1.66 11.35
N VAL A 130 -0.02 -1.65 12.67
CA VAL A 130 -1.11 -1.75 13.66
C VAL A 130 -2.06 -0.56 13.55
N PHE A 131 -1.55 0.68 13.46
CA PHE A 131 -2.40 1.86 13.30
C PHE A 131 -3.15 1.86 11.97
N GLY A 132 -2.51 1.40 10.89
CA GLY A 132 -3.16 1.22 9.59
C GLY A 132 -4.33 0.24 9.68
N ILE A 133 -4.08 -0.95 10.20
CA ILE A 133 -5.10 -1.99 10.40
C ILE A 133 -6.24 -1.48 11.29
N ALA A 134 -5.91 -0.84 12.41
CA ALA A 134 -6.91 -0.31 13.35
C ALA A 134 -7.82 0.75 12.69
N THR A 135 -7.24 1.65 11.89
CA THR A 135 -8.00 2.68 11.17
C THR A 135 -8.95 2.03 10.14
N THR A 136 -8.43 1.12 9.33
CA THR A 136 -9.23 0.39 8.33
C THR A 136 -10.35 -0.44 8.97
N LEU A 137 -10.08 -1.06 10.12
CA LEU A 137 -11.07 -1.80 10.88
C LEU A 137 -12.17 -0.86 11.44
N GLY A 138 -11.78 0.28 12.01
CA GLY A 138 -12.73 1.28 12.52
C GLY A 138 -13.69 1.79 11.43
N LEU A 139 -13.15 2.10 10.24
CA LEU A 139 -13.96 2.50 9.08
C LEU A 139 -14.91 1.38 8.64
N SER A 140 -14.44 0.12 8.62
CA SER A 140 -15.28 -1.04 8.30
C SER A 140 -16.49 -1.15 9.23
N VAL A 141 -16.25 -1.05 10.54
CA VAL A 141 -17.32 -1.15 11.55
C VAL A 141 -18.30 0.00 11.43
N ALA A 142 -17.81 1.22 11.21
CA ALA A 142 -18.68 2.40 11.01
C ALA A 142 -19.58 2.24 9.77
N GLN A 143 -19.02 1.75 8.65
CA GLN A 143 -19.78 1.52 7.42
C GLN A 143 -20.84 0.43 7.58
N ILE A 144 -20.51 -0.68 8.25
CA ILE A 144 -21.48 -1.75 8.55
C ILE A 144 -22.60 -1.21 9.45
N ASN A 145 -22.25 -0.47 10.51
CA ASN A 145 -23.22 0.10 11.43
C ASN A 145 -24.18 1.08 10.70
N ALA A 146 -23.64 1.97 9.85
CA ALA A 146 -24.46 2.86 9.03
C ALA A 146 -25.41 2.09 8.11
N GLY A 147 -24.95 1.01 7.49
CA GLY A 147 -25.78 0.14 6.66
C GLY A 147 -26.90 -0.55 7.44
N ILE A 148 -26.62 -1.03 8.66
CA ILE A 148 -27.63 -1.65 9.53
C ILE A 148 -28.68 -0.62 9.95
N ASN A 149 -28.29 0.56 10.46
CA ASN A 149 -29.25 1.61 10.86
C ASN A 149 -30.08 2.16 9.69
N TYR A 150 -29.58 2.07 8.46
CA TYR A 150 -30.34 2.47 7.28
C TYR A 150 -31.43 1.44 6.93
N LEU A 151 -31.15 0.15 7.14
CA LEU A 151 -32.06 -0.95 6.78
C LEU A 151 -33.07 -1.26 7.88
N TRP A 152 -32.73 -1.04 9.15
CA TRP A 152 -33.52 -1.43 10.32
C TRP A 152 -33.77 -0.24 11.25
#